data_AF-A0A496W5B9-F1
#
_entry.id   AF-A0A496W5B9-F1
#
_cell.length_a   1.000
_cell.length_b   1.000
_cell.length_c   1.000
_cell.angle_alpha   90.00
_cell.angle_beta   90.00
_cell.angle_gamma   90.00
#
_symmetry.space_group_name_H-M   'P 1'
#
loop_
_entity.id
_entity.type
_entity.pdbx_description
1 polymer ?
#
loop_
_entity_poly.entity_id
_entity_poly.type
_entity_poly.pdbx_seq_one_letter_code
_entity_poly.pdbx_strand_id
1 'polypeptide(L)'
;MQTLEQVRKLAAILVDSTATLTEKDDAAINLGEFDESEALTALIVAAQSEKVEEMVLASIGESIAQIWIRLDNFDSMIFNQLPRGAQREAHSLIQANRSEWLLNEKRSKITVRLAHTRNQKNLVAQLWCENEQWGEISHKQGELELDIYPKSNGHPWNLKYEEVVNVITEVKDKLPELANYSPRAYYEHRVTAA
;
A
#
# COMPACT_ATOMS: atom_id res chain seq x y z
N MET A 1 20.50 -27.90 9.46
CA MET A 1 19.52 -29.02 9.43
C MET A 1 18.61 -29.02 10.65
N GLN A 2 19.14 -28.77 11.87
CA GLN A 2 18.32 -28.69 13.10
C GLN A 2 17.31 -27.53 13.11
N THR A 3 17.64 -26.36 12.56
CA THR A 3 16.76 -25.16 12.53
C THR A 3 15.49 -25.38 11.71
N LEU A 4 15.61 -25.91 10.49
CA LEU A 4 14.45 -26.16 9.61
C LEU A 4 13.51 -27.25 10.16
N GLU A 5 14.06 -28.24 10.88
CA GLU A 5 13.26 -29.26 11.55
C GLU A 5 12.43 -28.66 12.69
N GLN A 6 13.00 -27.71 13.45
CA GLN A 6 12.29 -27.00 14.50
C GLN A 6 11.17 -26.12 13.94
N VAL A 7 11.43 -25.34 12.88
CA VAL A 7 10.42 -24.54 12.18
C VAL A 7 9.24 -25.42 11.76
N ARG A 8 9.51 -26.59 11.17
CA ARG A 8 8.45 -27.53 10.75
C ARG A 8 7.62 -28.07 11.92
N LYS A 9 8.25 -28.35 13.06
CA LYS A 9 7.54 -28.82 14.27
C LYS A 9 6.61 -27.73 14.82
N LEU A 10 7.09 -26.49 14.90
CA LEU A 10 6.27 -25.37 15.36
C LEU A 10 5.13 -25.05 14.38
N ALA A 11 5.41 -25.07 13.07
CA ALA A 11 4.39 -24.89 12.04
C ALA A 11 3.29 -25.96 12.12
N ALA A 12 3.65 -27.22 12.44
CA ALA A 12 2.69 -28.30 12.62
C ALA A 12 1.74 -28.05 13.80
N ILE A 13 2.23 -27.47 14.91
CA ILE A 13 1.41 -27.13 16.09
C ILE A 13 0.35 -26.08 15.73
N LEU A 14 0.71 -25.05 14.95
CA LEU A 14 -0.23 -23.98 14.57
C LEU A 14 -1.47 -24.51 13.84
N VAL A 15 -1.28 -25.50 12.97
CA VAL A 15 -2.36 -26.07 12.13
C VAL A 15 -3.03 -27.29 12.75
N ASP A 16 -2.51 -27.81 13.88
CA ASP A 16 -3.10 -28.95 14.57
C ASP A 16 -4.42 -28.56 15.24
N SER A 17 -5.51 -29.24 14.88
CA SER A 17 -6.83 -29.01 15.48
C SER A 17 -6.93 -29.43 16.95
N THR A 18 -6.00 -30.27 17.42
CA THR A 18 -5.95 -30.81 18.79
C THR A 18 -5.04 -30.01 19.71
N ALA A 19 -4.15 -29.19 19.16
CA ALA A 19 -3.28 -28.32 19.93
C ALA A 19 -4.10 -27.25 20.68
N THR A 20 -3.72 -27.01 21.93
CA THR A 20 -4.32 -26.01 22.80
C THR A 20 -4.02 -24.60 22.32
N LEU A 21 -4.79 -23.63 22.78
CA LEU A 21 -4.54 -22.22 22.47
C LEU A 21 -3.18 -21.75 22.95
N THR A 22 -2.73 -22.21 24.12
CA THR A 22 -1.40 -21.89 24.67
C THR A 22 -0.28 -22.48 23.80
N GLU A 23 -0.40 -23.74 23.38
CA GLU A 23 0.63 -24.34 22.51
C GLU A 23 0.73 -23.63 21.15
N LYS A 24 -0.41 -23.17 20.61
CA LYS A 24 -0.43 -22.40 19.36
C LYS A 24 0.15 -21.01 19.54
N ASP A 25 -0.15 -20.36 20.66
CA ASP A 25 0.41 -19.06 21.02
C ASP A 25 1.94 -19.15 21.15
N ASP A 26 2.43 -20.11 21.93
CA ASP A 26 3.86 -20.39 22.09
C ASP A 26 4.51 -20.73 20.73
N ALA A 27 3.85 -21.52 19.89
CA ALA A 27 4.37 -21.87 18.57
C ALA A 27 4.48 -20.64 17.66
N ALA A 28 3.50 -19.73 17.69
CA ALA A 28 3.53 -18.49 16.93
C ALA A 28 4.71 -17.61 17.36
N ILE A 29 4.84 -17.37 18.67
CA ILE A 29 5.93 -16.56 19.25
C ILE A 29 7.29 -17.15 18.89
N ASN A 30 7.48 -18.45 19.12
CA ASN A 30 8.75 -19.11 18.83
C ASN A 30 9.10 -19.09 17.34
N LEU A 31 8.12 -19.14 16.44
CA LEU A 31 8.36 -19.00 15.00
C LEU A 31 8.89 -17.61 14.62
N GLY A 32 8.54 -16.56 15.37
CA GLY A 32 9.05 -15.20 15.17
C GLY A 32 10.56 -15.04 15.33
N GLU A 33 11.21 -15.98 16.03
CA GLU A 33 12.67 -15.98 16.27
C GLU A 33 13.48 -16.50 15.07
N PHE A 34 12.83 -17.06 14.06
CA PHE A 34 13.48 -17.66 12.89
C PHE A 34 13.50 -16.69 11.69
N ASP A 35 14.59 -16.76 10.92
CA ASP A 35 14.80 -15.92 9.72
C ASP A 35 14.47 -16.65 8.42
N GLU A 36 14.22 -17.95 8.51
CA GLU A 36 13.86 -18.78 7.37
C GLU A 36 12.50 -18.37 6.77
N SER A 37 12.45 -18.30 5.43
CA SER A 37 11.22 -17.99 4.69
C SER A 37 10.05 -18.92 5.03
N GLU A 38 10.35 -20.15 5.45
CA GLU A 38 9.42 -21.17 5.88
C GLU A 38 8.70 -20.80 7.18
N ALA A 39 9.37 -20.09 8.11
CA ALA A 39 8.76 -19.62 9.35
C ALA A 39 7.72 -18.53 9.04
N LEU A 40 8.11 -17.54 8.23
CA LEU A 40 7.21 -16.48 7.76
C LEU A 40 6.01 -17.07 7.00
N THR A 41 6.25 -18.02 6.09
CA THR A 41 5.20 -18.69 5.32
C THR A 41 4.23 -19.45 6.24
N ALA A 42 4.73 -20.17 7.24
CA ALA A 42 3.91 -20.91 8.19
C ALA A 42 2.98 -19.98 8.99
N LEU A 43 3.51 -18.85 9.46
CA LEU A 43 2.73 -17.84 10.19
C LEU A 43 1.62 -17.24 9.30
N ILE A 44 1.93 -16.87 8.05
CA ILE A 44 0.95 -16.31 7.11
C ILE A 44 -0.17 -17.32 6.81
N VAL A 45 0.19 -18.57 6.53
CA VAL A 45 -0.79 -19.64 6.26
C VAL A 45 -1.66 -19.90 7.49
N ALA A 46 -1.05 -19.94 8.69
CA ALA A 46 -1.78 -20.14 9.93
C ALA A 46 -2.81 -19.02 10.16
N ALA A 47 -2.40 -17.75 9.98
CA ALA A 47 -3.30 -16.59 10.12
C ALA A 47 -4.54 -16.68 9.23
N GLN A 48 -4.42 -17.24 8.02
CA GLN A 48 -5.52 -17.32 7.07
C GLN A 48 -6.50 -18.48 7.33
N SER A 49 -6.26 -19.33 8.32
CA SER A 49 -7.16 -20.46 8.61
C SER A 49 -8.47 -20.02 9.27
N GLU A 50 -9.60 -20.65 8.92
CA GLU A 50 -10.96 -20.18 9.25
C GLU A 50 -11.31 -20.10 10.75
N LYS A 51 -10.46 -20.60 11.65
CA LYS A 51 -10.79 -20.77 13.08
C LYS A 51 -9.64 -20.43 14.04
N VAL A 52 -8.81 -19.45 13.68
CA VAL A 52 -7.77 -18.98 14.62
C VAL A 52 -8.40 -18.04 15.65
N GLU A 53 -8.18 -18.32 16.92
CA GLU A 53 -8.59 -17.44 18.02
C GLU A 53 -7.81 -16.12 17.98
N GLU A 54 -8.46 -15.03 18.40
CA GLU A 54 -7.90 -13.66 18.35
C GLU A 54 -6.55 -13.54 19.09
N MET A 55 -6.37 -14.27 20.19
CA MET A 55 -5.11 -14.31 20.93
C MET A 55 -3.96 -14.88 20.10
N VAL A 56 -4.20 -15.99 19.40
CA VAL A 56 -3.18 -16.62 18.55
C VAL A 56 -2.92 -15.75 17.31
N LEU A 57 -3.95 -15.11 16.76
CA LEU A 57 -3.78 -14.14 15.66
C LEU A 57 -2.89 -12.96 16.07
N ALA A 58 -3.05 -12.44 17.29
CA ALA A 58 -2.22 -11.37 17.82
C ALA A 58 -0.73 -11.75 17.82
N SER A 59 -0.41 -12.92 18.40
CA SER A 59 0.96 -13.43 18.43
C SER A 59 1.53 -13.73 17.03
N ILE A 60 0.71 -14.28 16.12
CA ILE A 60 1.12 -14.46 14.72
C ILE A 60 1.46 -13.12 14.06
N GLY A 61 0.62 -12.10 14.24
CA GLY A 61 0.83 -10.77 13.68
C GLY A 61 2.11 -10.12 14.19
N GLU A 62 2.35 -10.21 15.50
CA GLU A 62 3.58 -9.71 16.11
C GLU A 62 4.81 -10.41 15.54
N SER A 63 4.82 -11.75 15.49
CA SER A 63 5.94 -12.53 14.97
C SER A 63 6.22 -12.29 13.49
N ILE A 64 5.18 -12.12 12.66
CA ILE A 64 5.36 -11.72 11.25
C ILE A 64 6.07 -10.37 11.16
N ALA A 65 5.64 -9.37 11.94
CA ALA A 65 6.27 -8.05 11.95
C ALA A 65 7.71 -8.10 12.46
N GLN A 66 8.00 -8.89 13.50
CA GLN A 66 9.35 -9.11 14.01
C GLN A 66 10.28 -9.63 12.91
N ILE A 67 9.86 -10.65 12.17
CA ILE A 67 10.63 -11.23 11.06
C ILE A 67 10.86 -10.17 9.97
N TRP A 68 9.83 -9.46 9.53
CA TRP A 68 9.97 -8.40 8.52
C TRP A 68 10.97 -7.33 8.96
N ILE A 69 10.86 -6.85 10.19
CA ILE A 69 11.75 -5.82 10.75
C ILE A 69 13.20 -6.32 10.78
N ARG A 70 13.43 -7.54 11.27
CA ARG A 70 14.77 -8.13 11.40
C ARG A 70 15.44 -8.37 10.05
N LEU A 71 14.65 -8.74 9.04
CA LEU A 71 15.13 -9.02 7.68
C LEU A 71 15.08 -7.81 6.73
N ASP A 72 14.59 -6.65 7.19
CA ASP A 72 14.36 -5.46 6.36
C ASP A 72 13.51 -5.75 5.09
N ASN A 73 12.53 -6.63 5.20
CA ASN A 73 11.80 -7.18 4.05
C ASN A 73 10.28 -7.12 4.23
N PHE A 74 9.73 -5.92 4.36
CA PHE A 74 8.29 -5.71 4.54
C PHE A 74 7.48 -5.97 3.27
N ASP A 75 6.47 -6.84 3.39
CA ASP A 75 5.49 -7.10 2.32
C ASP A 75 4.13 -6.46 2.64
N SER A 76 3.90 -5.27 2.07
CA SER A 76 2.65 -4.54 2.24
C SER A 76 1.42 -5.28 1.69
N MET A 77 1.57 -6.15 0.68
CA MET A 77 0.43 -6.89 0.12
C MET A 77 -0.03 -7.94 1.12
N ILE A 78 0.90 -8.68 1.71
CA ILE A 78 0.62 -9.67 2.74
C ILE A 78 0.07 -9.00 4.00
N PHE A 79 0.69 -7.91 4.45
CA PHE A 79 0.20 -7.15 5.60
C PHE A 79 -1.26 -6.70 5.43
N ASN A 80 -1.63 -6.22 4.24
CA ASN A 80 -3.00 -5.78 3.94
C ASN A 80 -4.03 -6.93 3.84
N GLN A 81 -3.55 -8.18 3.71
CA GLN A 81 -4.38 -9.38 3.64
C GLN A 81 -4.46 -10.13 4.99
N LEU A 82 -3.68 -9.73 5.99
CA LEU A 82 -3.75 -10.34 7.31
C LEU A 82 -5.13 -10.14 7.93
N PRO A 83 -5.66 -11.12 8.67
CA PRO A 83 -6.85 -10.93 9.48
C PRO A 83 -6.65 -9.77 10.47
N ARG A 84 -7.74 -9.09 10.82
CA ARG A 84 -7.72 -7.86 11.62
C ARG A 84 -6.91 -7.98 12.92
N GLY A 85 -7.00 -9.10 13.64
CA GLY A 85 -6.25 -9.35 14.88
C GLY A 85 -4.73 -9.35 14.64
N ALA A 86 -4.26 -10.12 13.66
CA ALA A 86 -2.86 -10.19 13.29
C ALA A 86 -2.35 -8.85 12.71
N GLN A 87 -3.14 -8.23 11.83
CA GLN A 87 -2.77 -6.94 11.24
C GLN A 87 -2.61 -5.84 12.31
N ARG A 88 -3.46 -5.82 13.34
CA ARG A 88 -3.40 -4.82 14.42
C ARG A 88 -2.06 -4.90 15.18
N GLU A 89 -1.63 -6.10 15.54
CA GLU A 89 -0.38 -6.27 16.28
C GLU A 89 0.84 -6.02 15.37
N ALA A 90 0.81 -6.53 14.14
CA ALA A 90 1.84 -6.24 13.15
C ALA A 90 2.00 -4.73 12.94
N HIS A 91 0.88 -4.00 12.78
CA HIS A 91 0.87 -2.55 12.61
C HIS A 91 1.51 -1.87 13.82
N SER A 92 1.12 -2.26 15.04
CA SER A 92 1.62 -1.64 16.27
C SER A 92 3.14 -1.76 16.38
N LEU A 93 3.68 -2.94 16.07
CA LEU A 93 5.12 -3.18 16.12
C LEU A 93 5.88 -2.46 14.99
N ILE A 94 5.37 -2.49 13.76
CA ILE A 94 5.96 -1.77 12.62
C ILE A 94 5.92 -0.26 12.88
N GLN A 95 4.81 0.28 13.36
CA GLN A 95 4.66 1.70 13.66
C GLN A 95 5.69 2.19 14.69
N ALA A 96 6.07 1.34 15.64
CA ALA A 96 7.05 1.67 16.66
C ALA A 96 8.51 1.61 16.16
N ASN A 97 8.81 0.74 15.18
CA ASN A 97 10.19 0.43 14.78
C ASN A 97 10.57 0.90 13.37
N ARG A 98 9.62 0.87 12.43
CA ARG A 98 9.77 1.12 10.99
C ARG A 98 8.54 1.85 10.43
N SER A 99 8.15 2.94 11.08
CA SER A 99 6.92 3.70 10.74
C SER A 99 6.83 4.11 9.27
N GLU A 100 7.97 4.30 8.61
CA GLU A 100 8.07 4.64 7.20
C GLU A 100 7.49 3.57 6.27
N TRP A 101 7.43 2.31 6.70
CA TRP A 101 6.81 1.22 5.95
C TRP A 101 5.29 1.37 5.83
N LEU A 102 4.65 1.99 6.81
CA LEU A 102 3.20 2.22 6.85
C LEU A 102 2.78 3.52 6.15
N LEU A 103 3.74 4.41 5.84
CA LEU A 103 3.45 5.69 5.18
C LEU A 103 2.92 5.53 3.75
N ASN A 104 3.05 4.35 3.14
CA ASN A 104 2.52 4.02 1.81
C ASN A 104 1.11 3.38 1.83
N GLU A 105 0.51 3.15 3.01
CA GLU A 105 -0.84 2.55 3.12
C GLU A 105 -1.99 3.53 3.02
N LYS A 106 -1.70 4.82 3.09
CA LYS A 106 -2.64 5.80 2.57
C LYS A 106 -2.69 5.60 1.07
N ARG A 107 -3.82 5.08 0.57
CA ARG A 107 -4.25 5.31 -0.82
C ARG A 107 -3.93 6.76 -1.14
N SER A 108 -2.88 6.94 -1.91
CA SER A 108 -2.43 8.27 -2.29
C SER A 108 -3.55 8.86 -3.11
N LYS A 109 -4.22 9.87 -2.58
CA LYS A 109 -5.38 10.45 -3.24
C LYS A 109 -4.91 11.21 -4.46
N ILE A 110 -4.96 10.55 -5.61
CA ILE A 110 -4.71 11.19 -6.89
C ILE A 110 -5.94 12.04 -7.23
N THR A 111 -5.71 13.32 -7.48
CA THR A 111 -6.74 14.27 -7.90
C THR A 111 -6.30 15.04 -9.12
N VAL A 112 -7.27 15.51 -9.90
CA VAL A 112 -7.05 16.41 -11.02
C VAL A 112 -7.57 17.79 -10.66
N ARG A 113 -6.85 18.83 -11.06
CA ARG A 113 -7.33 20.22 -11.02
C ARG A 113 -7.18 20.86 -12.38
N LEU A 114 -8.26 21.47 -12.88
CA LEU A 114 -8.20 22.25 -14.11
C LEU A 114 -7.72 23.67 -13.79
N ALA A 115 -6.71 24.13 -14.51
CA ALA A 115 -6.13 25.46 -14.35
C ALA A 115 -5.88 26.11 -15.70
N HIS A 116 -5.92 27.44 -15.72
CA HIS A 116 -5.37 28.22 -16.84
C HIS A 116 -3.97 28.66 -16.45
N THR A 117 -3.00 28.46 -17.32
CA THR A 117 -1.63 28.94 -17.06
C THR A 117 -1.58 30.46 -17.07
N ARG A 118 -0.67 31.05 -16.26
CA ARG A 118 -0.53 32.51 -16.09
C ARG A 118 -0.34 33.29 -17.40
N ASN A 119 0.09 32.63 -18.48
CA ASN A 119 0.28 33.21 -19.83
C ASN A 119 -0.91 33.04 -20.79
N GLN A 120 -2.10 32.69 -20.27
CA GLN A 120 -3.42 32.85 -20.90
C GLN A 120 -3.60 32.38 -22.35
N LYS A 121 -3.30 31.12 -22.69
CA LYS A 121 -3.91 30.51 -23.89
C LYS A 121 -4.38 29.07 -23.76
N ASN A 122 -3.83 28.27 -22.85
CA ASN A 122 -4.16 26.83 -22.78
C ASN A 122 -4.67 26.44 -21.40
N LEU A 123 -5.82 25.75 -21.39
CA LEU A 123 -6.33 25.00 -20.26
C LEU A 123 -5.42 23.79 -20.03
N VAL A 124 -5.10 23.52 -18.76
CA VAL A 124 -4.29 22.37 -18.35
C VAL A 124 -4.97 21.62 -17.22
N ALA A 125 -4.77 20.31 -17.19
CA ALA A 125 -5.15 19.44 -16.09
C ALA A 125 -3.92 19.14 -15.25
N GLN A 126 -3.84 19.74 -14.07
CA GLN A 126 -2.80 19.47 -13.09
C GLN A 126 -3.11 18.18 -12.36
N LEU A 127 -2.13 17.28 -12.30
CA LEU A 127 -2.22 16.00 -11.62
C LEU A 127 -1.58 16.12 -10.24
N TRP A 128 -2.37 15.88 -9.20
CA TRP A 128 -1.99 16.03 -7.81
C TRP A 128 -2.04 14.70 -7.10
N CYS A 129 -1.12 14.47 -6.20
CA CYS A 129 -1.13 13.39 -5.23
C CYS A 129 -1.11 14.04 -3.85
N GLU A 130 -2.22 13.93 -3.12
CA GLU A 130 -2.43 14.70 -1.89
C GLU A 130 -2.28 16.22 -2.13
N ASN A 131 -1.19 16.82 -1.61
CA ASN A 131 -0.90 18.25 -1.67
C ASN A 131 0.26 18.60 -2.61
N GLU A 132 0.78 17.63 -3.36
CA GLU A 132 1.93 17.82 -4.24
C GLU A 132 1.56 17.49 -5.69
N GLN A 133 1.95 18.38 -6.60
CA GLN A 133 1.72 18.19 -8.04
C GLN A 133 2.79 17.27 -8.60
N TRP A 134 2.37 16.22 -9.29
CA TRP A 134 3.27 15.24 -9.90
C TRP A 134 3.28 15.29 -11.43
N GLY A 135 2.31 15.98 -12.04
CA GLY A 135 2.30 16.17 -13.47
C GLY A 135 1.30 17.21 -13.94
N GLU A 136 1.29 17.42 -15.24
CA GLU A 136 0.36 18.30 -15.94
C GLU A 136 0.05 17.71 -17.32
N ILE A 137 -1.23 17.66 -17.67
CA ILE A 137 -1.68 17.33 -19.02
C ILE A 137 -2.15 18.61 -19.68
N SER A 138 -1.61 18.90 -20.86
CA SER A 138 -1.97 20.06 -21.66
C SER A 138 -2.41 19.64 -23.05
N HIS A 139 -3.30 20.41 -23.66
CA HIS A 139 -3.68 20.23 -25.06
C HIS A 139 -2.95 21.28 -25.91
N LYS A 140 -2.01 20.83 -26.76
CA LYS A 140 -1.22 21.69 -27.65
C LYS A 140 -1.31 21.15 -29.08
N GLN A 141 -1.66 22.03 -30.03
CA GLN A 141 -1.70 21.72 -31.47
C GLN A 141 -2.56 20.50 -31.87
N GLY A 142 -3.58 20.15 -31.07
CA GLY A 142 -4.46 19.00 -31.34
C GLY A 142 -4.02 17.70 -30.68
N GLU A 143 -2.94 17.73 -29.90
CA GLU A 143 -2.41 16.58 -29.16
C GLU A 143 -2.40 16.86 -27.66
N LEU A 144 -2.49 15.78 -26.88
CA LEU A 144 -2.31 15.82 -25.43
C LEU A 144 -0.85 15.53 -25.09
N GLU A 145 -0.22 16.45 -24.37
CA GLU A 145 1.12 16.31 -23.83
C GLU A 145 1.04 16.13 -22.31
N LEU A 146 1.78 15.14 -21.77
CA LEU A 146 1.92 14.90 -20.33
C LEU A 146 3.33 15.27 -19.88
N ASP A 147 3.41 16.26 -18.99
CA ASP A 147 4.61 16.58 -18.24
C ASP A 147 4.58 15.87 -16.89
N ILE A 148 5.71 15.27 -16.49
CA ILE A 148 5.87 14.58 -15.19
C ILE A 148 6.97 15.28 -14.40
N TYR A 149 6.68 15.60 -13.14
CA TYR A 149 7.61 16.26 -12.23
C TYR A 149 8.07 15.27 -11.15
N PRO A 150 9.35 15.28 -10.75
CA PRO A 150 9.79 14.52 -9.58
C PRO A 150 9.18 15.09 -8.29
N LYS A 151 9.17 14.31 -7.21
CA LYS A 151 8.85 14.87 -5.89
C LYS A 151 9.86 15.94 -5.50
N SER A 152 9.39 16.94 -4.77
CA SER A 152 10.19 18.02 -4.19
C SER A 152 11.32 17.52 -3.28
N ASN A 153 11.15 16.35 -2.66
CA ASN A 153 12.15 15.71 -1.81
C ASN A 153 13.16 14.83 -2.59
N GLY A 154 13.07 14.75 -3.91
CA GLY A 154 13.97 13.97 -4.77
C GLY A 154 13.70 12.47 -4.81
N HIS A 155 12.73 11.97 -4.05
CA HIS A 155 12.31 10.56 -4.12
C HIS A 155 11.37 10.30 -5.31
N PRO A 156 11.30 9.05 -5.81
CA PRO A 156 10.35 8.71 -6.85
C PRO A 156 8.89 8.76 -6.37
N TRP A 157 7.98 8.90 -7.33
CA TRP A 157 6.56 8.63 -7.12
C TRP A 157 6.34 7.12 -6.98
N ASN A 158 5.54 6.72 -6.00
CA ASN A 158 5.06 5.36 -5.84
C ASN A 158 3.52 5.45 -5.87
N LEU A 159 2.96 5.40 -7.08
CA LEU A 159 1.53 5.51 -7.35
C LEU A 159 1.05 4.22 -7.99
N LYS A 160 -0.18 3.79 -7.69
CA LYS A 160 -0.74 2.58 -8.32
C LYS A 160 -0.99 2.84 -9.79
N TYR A 161 -0.50 1.92 -10.62
CA TYR A 161 -0.64 1.98 -12.08
C TYR A 161 -2.09 2.23 -12.52
N GLU A 162 -3.03 1.43 -12.00
CA GLU A 162 -4.45 1.52 -12.38
C GLU A 162 -5.09 2.88 -12.01
N GLU A 163 -4.73 3.45 -10.85
CA GLU A 163 -5.24 4.74 -10.41
C GLU A 163 -4.72 5.87 -11.31
N VAL A 164 -3.44 5.80 -11.69
CA VAL A 164 -2.81 6.73 -12.63
C VAL A 164 -3.47 6.65 -14.00
N VAL A 165 -3.67 5.44 -14.54
CA VAL A 165 -4.30 5.22 -15.85
C VAL A 165 -5.73 5.74 -15.86
N ASN A 166 -6.51 5.46 -14.82
CA ASN A 166 -7.89 5.95 -14.72
C ASN A 166 -7.96 7.48 -14.74
N VAL A 167 -7.10 8.13 -13.95
CA VAL A 167 -7.04 9.60 -13.88
C VAL A 167 -6.62 10.20 -15.22
N ILE A 168 -5.58 9.66 -15.86
CA ILE A 168 -5.11 10.15 -17.17
C ILE A 168 -6.20 9.95 -18.24
N THR A 169 -6.90 8.81 -18.22
CA THR A 169 -7.98 8.51 -19.17
C THR A 169 -9.13 9.49 -19.02
N GLU A 170 -9.55 9.78 -17.78
CA GLU A 170 -10.61 10.76 -17.54
C GLU A 170 -10.22 12.18 -17.98
N VAL A 171 -8.95 12.55 -17.81
CA VAL A 171 -8.43 13.83 -18.34
C VAL A 171 -8.42 13.84 -19.86
N LYS A 172 -8.00 12.75 -20.50
CA LYS A 172 -7.99 12.62 -21.96
C LYS A 172 -9.38 12.85 -22.55
N ASP A 173 -10.42 12.35 -21.89
CA ASP A 173 -11.79 12.48 -22.36
C ASP A 173 -12.34 13.90 -22.12
N LYS A 174 -12.08 14.49 -20.94
CA LYS A 174 -12.68 15.79 -20.54
C LYS A 174 -11.92 17.02 -20.99
N LEU A 175 -10.58 16.97 -21.06
CA LEU A 175 -9.76 18.17 -21.29
C LEU A 175 -9.99 18.78 -22.68
N PRO A 176 -10.07 18.01 -23.79
CA PRO A 176 -10.38 18.57 -25.10
C PRO A 176 -11.76 19.21 -25.16
N GLU A 177 -12.77 18.62 -24.52
CA GLU A 177 -14.11 19.20 -24.42
C GLU A 177 -14.08 20.55 -23.71
N LEU A 178 -13.42 20.62 -22.56
CA LEU A 178 -13.36 21.83 -21.73
C LEU A 178 -12.46 22.92 -22.31
N ALA A 179 -11.41 22.55 -23.05
CA ALA A 179 -10.55 23.50 -23.77
C ALA A 179 -11.30 24.25 -24.87
N ASN A 180 -12.41 23.70 -25.37
CA ASN A 180 -13.29 24.35 -26.35
C ASN A 180 -14.26 25.36 -25.70
N TYR A 181 -14.40 25.39 -24.36
CA TYR A 181 -15.24 26.34 -23.65
C TYR A 181 -14.43 27.58 -23.19
N SER A 182 -14.98 28.77 -23.47
CA SER A 182 -14.38 30.11 -23.23
C SER A 182 -14.04 30.40 -21.75
N PRO A 183 -12.99 31.19 -21.43
CA PRO A 183 -12.21 31.10 -20.19
C PRO A 183 -12.76 31.94 -19.01
N ARG A 184 -14.07 31.91 -18.76
CA ARG A 184 -14.70 32.78 -17.74
C ARG A 184 -15.10 32.13 -16.43
N ALA A 185 -14.82 30.85 -16.21
CA ALA A 185 -15.12 30.21 -14.95
C ALA A 185 -13.96 29.31 -14.51
N TYR A 186 -13.42 29.59 -13.33
CA TYR A 186 -12.63 28.61 -12.59
C TYR A 186 -13.52 27.39 -12.34
N TYR A 187 -13.16 26.24 -12.91
CA TYR A 187 -13.83 24.97 -12.66
C TYR A 187 -12.90 24.07 -11.85
N GLU A 188 -13.13 23.98 -10.54
CA GLU A 188 -12.52 22.93 -9.72
C GLU A 188 -13.34 21.65 -9.90
N HIS A 189 -12.92 20.78 -10.82
CA HIS A 189 -13.50 19.44 -10.94
C HIS A 189 -12.61 18.46 -10.18
N ARG A 190 -13.02 18.06 -8.97
CA ARG A 190 -12.34 17.03 -8.20
C ARG A 190 -12.74 15.66 -8.72
N VAL A 191 -11.83 15.06 -9.48
CA VAL A 191 -11.86 13.64 -9.78
C VAL A 191 -11.10 12.92 -8.67
N THR A 192 -11.73 11.94 -8.04
CA THR A 192 -11.07 11.04 -7.10
C THR A 192 -11.05 9.65 -7.70
N ALA A 193 -9.85 9.07 -7.84
CA ALA A 193 -9.72 7.65 -8.13
C ALA A 193 -10.36 6.83 -6.99
N ALA A 194 -11.17 5.84 -7.36
CA ALA A 194 -11.89 4.94 -6.46
C ALA A 194 -11.03 3.75 -6.02
#